data_AF-A0A1V1PIP9-F1
#
_entry.id   AF-A0A1V1PIP9-F1
#
_cell.length_a   1.000
_cell.length_b   1.000
_cell.length_c   1.000
_cell.angle_alpha   90.00
_cell.angle_beta   90.00
_cell.angle_gamma   90.00
#
_symmetry.space_group_name_H-M   'P 1'
#
loop_
_entity.id
_entity.type
_entity.pdbx_description
1 polymer ?
#
loop_
_entity_poly.entity_id
_entity_poly.type
_entity_poly.pdbx_seq_one_letter_code
_entity_poly.pdbx_strand_id
1 'polypeptide(L)'
;MLWDALIIKPKGDQSMQLIHYQWKIVSLMIFLIVCGCSKSQLGVAYFIRPPSKVSQFRDIQRIQIQQPDIHFSNKLGVDLHQLYQQVIQINFARAFCQNPWYQIELASQKNTLSKTIEYKGYEWVNPIATSTNHEYSHKLYLNVGMIESKTSQSEIQIDATLSILLLDPQGKEVYIRLLEGLSTKETIRSNQSQWENMCMHYRLAKKLFQPAIKAVIDDIYPRKIKHVMSIHDNADIRGRYLLAAKAFPESLAHIAEAIKQKERIYVEQKNNILRQYQQLEKDLVTQSRSDNEDYREKRINLSKQKELEIDHARTKLSGDYNNYGTALEALGFIDQAITYYEKAINADPMNYMARLAFHRLVYFRKTSNKELELIRETTEQSLRSQDEL
;
A
#
# COMPACT_ATOMS: atom_id res chain seq x y z
N MET A 1 -7.80 -50.58 -19.34
CA MET A 1 -8.69 -51.45 -20.12
C MET A 1 -9.53 -50.56 -21.03
N LEU A 2 -9.64 -50.91 -22.32
CA LEU A 2 -10.27 -50.19 -23.44
C LEU A 2 -9.44 -49.08 -24.12
N TRP A 3 -8.29 -49.39 -24.71
CA TRP A 3 -7.69 -48.57 -25.81
C TRP A 3 -6.89 -49.40 -26.85
N ASP A 4 -7.17 -50.71 -26.98
CA ASP A 4 -6.43 -51.60 -27.90
C ASP A 4 -7.37 -52.35 -28.86
N ALA A 5 -7.98 -51.66 -29.82
CA ALA A 5 -8.60 -52.32 -30.97
C ALA A 5 -8.85 -51.34 -32.12
N LEU A 6 -7.82 -51.04 -32.92
CA LEU A 6 -7.89 -50.73 -34.37
C LEU A 6 -6.53 -50.19 -34.83
N ILE A 7 -5.58 -51.10 -35.05
CA ILE A 7 -4.37 -50.81 -35.84
C ILE A 7 -4.41 -51.70 -37.08
N ILE A 8 -5.00 -51.16 -38.14
CA ILE A 8 -4.79 -51.63 -39.51
C ILE A 8 -3.35 -51.24 -39.86
N LYS A 9 -2.49 -52.22 -40.17
CA LYS A 9 -1.11 -51.99 -40.64
C LYS A 9 -1.14 -51.50 -42.10
N PRO A 10 -0.74 -50.27 -42.43
CA PRO A 10 -0.40 -49.94 -43.81
C PRO A 10 1.01 -50.48 -44.11
N LYS A 11 1.11 -51.36 -45.10
CA LYS A 11 2.39 -51.72 -45.71
C LYS A 11 2.80 -50.59 -46.65
N GLY A 12 3.95 -49.99 -46.38
CA GLY A 12 4.72 -49.25 -47.37
C GLY A 12 4.36 -47.79 -47.55
N ASP A 13 4.64 -46.95 -46.55
CA ASP A 13 5.03 -45.57 -46.83
C ASP A 13 5.81 -45.00 -45.64
N GLN A 14 7.15 -44.94 -45.75
CA GLN A 14 8.01 -44.40 -44.68
C GLN A 14 7.78 -42.90 -44.47
N SER A 15 7.21 -42.21 -45.45
CA SER A 15 6.84 -40.79 -45.39
C SER A 15 5.75 -40.49 -44.36
N MET A 16 4.75 -41.38 -44.24
CA MET A 16 3.62 -41.24 -43.31
C MET A 16 4.04 -41.40 -41.83
N GLN A 17 5.03 -42.26 -41.55
CA GLN A 17 5.52 -42.46 -40.19
C GLN A 17 6.26 -41.22 -39.66
N LEU A 18 6.98 -40.50 -40.52
CA LEU A 18 7.69 -39.28 -40.15
C LEU A 18 6.73 -38.15 -39.80
N ILE A 19 5.66 -37.98 -40.58
CA ILE A 19 4.62 -36.97 -40.33
C ILE A 19 3.91 -37.26 -39.01
N HIS A 20 3.59 -38.53 -38.73
CA HIS A 20 2.94 -38.90 -37.47
C HIS A 20 3.84 -38.67 -36.25
N TYR A 21 5.16 -38.85 -36.39
CA TYR A 21 6.12 -38.55 -35.32
C TYR A 21 6.27 -37.05 -35.07
N GLN A 22 6.31 -36.23 -36.13
CA GLN A 22 6.35 -34.77 -36.01
C GLN A 22 5.10 -34.21 -35.32
N TRP A 23 3.91 -34.72 -35.65
CA TRP A 23 2.67 -34.33 -34.95
C TRP A 23 2.67 -34.70 -33.47
N LYS A 24 3.26 -35.84 -33.09
CA LYS A 24 3.42 -36.21 -31.68
C LYS A 24 4.37 -35.27 -30.94
N ILE A 25 5.47 -34.85 -31.55
CA ILE A 25 6.40 -33.88 -30.96
C ILE A 25 5.74 -32.51 -30.80
N VAL A 26 5.02 -32.03 -31.83
CA VAL A 26 4.30 -30.75 -31.76
C VAL A 26 3.20 -30.80 -30.71
N SER A 27 2.43 -31.89 -30.63
CA SER A 27 1.41 -32.07 -29.60
C SER A 27 2.01 -32.13 -28.19
N LEU A 28 3.17 -32.77 -28.02
CA LEU A 28 3.87 -32.82 -26.74
C LEU A 28 4.40 -31.43 -26.35
N MET A 29 4.94 -30.67 -27.31
CA MET A 29 5.40 -29.30 -27.09
C MET A 29 4.24 -28.37 -26.72
N ILE A 30 3.11 -28.45 -27.42
CA ILE A 30 1.90 -27.68 -27.09
C ILE A 30 1.38 -28.09 -25.70
N PHE A 31 1.37 -29.38 -25.39
CA PHE A 31 0.96 -29.86 -24.06
C PHE A 31 1.91 -29.39 -22.96
N LEU A 32 3.24 -29.41 -23.18
CA LEU A 32 4.23 -28.88 -22.23
C LEU A 32 4.14 -27.36 -22.09
N ILE A 33 3.78 -26.61 -23.13
CA ILE A 33 3.51 -25.17 -23.06
C ILE A 33 2.22 -24.90 -22.26
N VAL A 34 1.16 -25.69 -22.48
CA VAL A 34 -0.13 -25.53 -21.81
C VAL A 34 -0.13 -26.03 -20.36
N CYS A 35 0.65 -27.08 -20.06
CA CYS A 35 0.76 -27.67 -18.71
C CYS A 35 1.94 -27.15 -17.90
N GLY A 36 3.00 -26.63 -18.54
CA GLY A 36 4.18 -26.05 -17.89
C GLY A 36 3.96 -24.62 -17.39
N CYS A 37 2.91 -23.94 -17.86
CA CYS A 37 2.41 -22.74 -17.20
C CYS A 37 1.67 -23.14 -15.93
N SER A 38 2.39 -23.24 -14.81
CA SER A 38 1.80 -23.12 -13.48
C SER A 38 0.80 -21.96 -13.51
N LYS A 39 -0.49 -22.28 -13.35
CA LYS A 39 -1.62 -21.38 -13.59
C LYS A 39 -1.72 -20.31 -12.50
N SER A 40 -0.73 -19.42 -12.44
CA SER A 40 -0.74 -18.27 -11.56
C SER A 40 -2.06 -17.52 -11.72
N GLN A 41 -2.84 -17.47 -10.66
CA GLN A 41 -4.16 -16.85 -10.68
C GLN A 41 -3.99 -15.33 -10.52
N LEU A 42 -4.44 -14.58 -11.52
CA LEU A 42 -4.58 -13.13 -11.43
C LEU A 42 -5.91 -12.83 -10.75
N GLY A 43 -5.86 -12.43 -9.48
CA GLY A 43 -7.03 -11.97 -8.74
C GLY A 43 -7.13 -10.45 -8.80
N VAL A 44 -8.34 -9.87 -8.76
CA VAL A 44 -8.50 -8.41 -8.58
C VAL A 44 -8.88 -8.13 -7.13
N ALA A 45 -8.06 -7.35 -6.42
CA ALA A 45 -8.41 -6.82 -5.10
C ALA A 45 -8.37 -5.31 -5.07
N TYR A 46 -8.98 -4.76 -4.03
CA TYR A 46 -8.81 -3.37 -3.66
C TYR A 46 -7.58 -3.29 -2.77
N PHE A 47 -6.57 -2.57 -3.24
CA PHE A 47 -5.38 -2.27 -2.48
C PHE A 47 -5.52 -0.90 -1.84
N ILE A 48 -4.92 -0.76 -0.67
CA ILE A 48 -4.82 0.51 0.04
C ILE A 48 -3.58 1.20 -0.51
N ARG A 49 -3.76 2.15 -1.44
CA ARG A 49 -2.64 2.98 -1.88
C ARG A 49 -2.35 3.99 -0.77
N PRO A 50 -1.14 4.00 -0.19
CA PRO A 50 -0.78 5.04 0.76
C PRO A 50 -0.89 6.42 0.10
N PRO A 51 -1.17 7.46 0.88
CA PRO A 51 -1.40 8.79 0.32
C PRO A 51 -0.12 9.27 -0.36
N SER A 52 -0.25 9.94 -1.50
CA SER A 52 0.93 10.39 -2.27
C SER A 52 1.76 11.43 -1.51
N LYS A 53 1.13 12.15 -0.58
CA LYS A 53 1.74 13.29 0.11
C LYS A 53 2.16 13.03 1.56
N VAL A 54 2.01 11.82 2.07
CA VAL A 54 2.32 11.48 3.47
C VAL A 54 3.22 10.25 3.50
N SER A 55 4.51 10.46 3.73
CA SER A 55 5.53 9.40 3.72
C SER A 55 5.39 8.41 4.89
N GLN A 56 4.77 8.84 5.98
CA GLN A 56 4.59 8.09 7.23
C GLN A 56 3.12 8.02 7.66
N PHE A 57 2.22 7.77 6.70
CA PHE A 57 0.79 7.65 6.95
C PHE A 57 0.44 6.70 8.11
N ARG A 58 1.21 5.61 8.25
CA ARG A 58 1.06 4.58 9.28
C ARG A 58 1.15 5.11 10.72
N ASP A 59 1.82 6.23 10.92
CA ASP A 59 2.06 6.75 12.27
C ASP A 59 0.83 7.56 12.73
N ILE A 60 -0.02 8.04 11.81
CA ILE A 60 -1.20 8.85 12.07
C ILE A 60 -2.31 8.01 12.73
N GLN A 61 -2.28 7.88 14.05
CA GLN A 61 -3.33 7.15 14.81
C GLN A 61 -4.46 8.06 15.30
N ARG A 62 -4.17 9.32 15.59
CA ARG A 62 -5.12 10.30 16.15
C ARG A 62 -4.90 11.65 15.52
N ILE A 63 -5.97 12.31 15.09
CA ILE A 63 -5.93 13.64 14.47
C ILE A 63 -6.60 14.61 15.44
N GLN A 64 -5.82 15.52 16.05
CA GLN A 64 -6.35 16.58 16.90
C GLN A 64 -6.52 17.88 16.11
N ILE A 65 -7.74 18.37 15.93
CA ILE A 65 -7.99 19.61 15.17
C ILE A 65 -7.92 20.82 16.10
N GLN A 66 -6.97 21.73 15.86
CA GLN A 66 -6.92 23.00 16.59
C GLN A 66 -8.00 24.00 16.14
N GLN A 67 -8.28 24.98 17.00
CA GLN A 67 -9.22 26.05 16.73
C GLN A 67 -8.69 26.95 15.59
N PRO A 68 -9.39 27.07 14.45
CA PRO A 68 -8.99 27.97 13.39
C PRO A 68 -9.15 29.45 13.77
N ASP A 69 -8.21 30.28 13.35
CA ASP A 69 -8.23 31.72 13.61
C ASP A 69 -8.96 32.49 12.49
N ILE A 70 -10.28 32.65 12.65
CA ILE A 70 -11.15 33.28 11.66
C ILE A 70 -11.27 34.80 11.90
N HIS A 71 -10.72 35.61 11.00
CA HIS A 71 -10.91 37.07 11.01
C HIS A 71 -12.06 37.48 10.08
N PHE A 72 -13.05 38.23 10.60
CA PHE A 72 -14.09 38.84 9.78
C PHE A 72 -13.77 40.32 9.55
N SER A 73 -13.85 40.77 8.29
CA SER A 73 -13.70 42.19 7.93
C SER A 73 -14.85 43.09 8.42
N ASN A 74 -15.97 42.49 8.84
CA ASN A 74 -17.16 43.19 9.31
C ASN A 74 -17.46 42.81 10.78
N LYS A 75 -18.05 43.74 11.55
CA LYS A 75 -18.47 43.58 12.96
C LYS A 75 -19.63 42.59 13.17
N LEU A 76 -19.68 41.51 12.40
CA LEU A 76 -20.56 40.38 12.63
C LEU A 76 -20.11 39.71 13.94
N GLY A 77 -21.01 39.66 14.92
CA GLY A 77 -20.69 39.38 16.32
C GLY A 77 -19.96 38.05 16.60
N VAL A 78 -19.41 37.96 17.81
CA VAL A 78 -18.62 36.83 18.36
C VAL A 78 -19.25 35.45 18.12
N ASP A 79 -20.58 35.38 18.03
CA ASP A 79 -21.33 34.13 17.88
C ASP A 79 -21.16 33.47 16.49
N LEU A 80 -20.90 34.25 15.44
CA LEU A 80 -20.74 33.69 14.08
C LEU A 80 -19.39 32.99 13.92
N HIS A 81 -18.33 33.50 14.55
CA HIS A 81 -17.02 32.85 14.55
C HIS A 81 -17.11 31.42 15.11
N GLN A 82 -17.77 31.26 16.26
CA GLN A 82 -17.99 29.95 16.87
C GLN A 82 -18.82 29.03 15.97
N LEU A 83 -19.83 29.56 15.28
CA LEU A 83 -20.64 28.78 14.34
C LEU A 83 -19.80 28.25 13.17
N TYR A 84 -19.04 29.10 12.47
CA TYR A 84 -18.21 28.67 11.35
C TYR A 84 -17.17 27.64 11.77
N GLN A 85 -16.55 27.86 12.92
CA GLN A 85 -15.62 26.92 13.53
C GLN A 85 -16.27 25.55 13.81
N GLN A 86 -17.44 25.53 14.44
CA GLN A 86 -18.18 24.29 14.69
C GLN A 86 -18.53 23.56 13.39
N VAL A 87 -18.94 24.29 12.35
CA VAL A 87 -19.27 23.68 11.06
C VAL A 87 -18.06 23.05 10.39
N ILE A 88 -16.91 23.72 10.44
CA ILE A 88 -15.64 23.19 9.94
C ILE A 88 -15.29 21.91 10.70
N GLN A 89 -15.28 21.94 12.03
CA GLN A 89 -14.98 20.78 12.87
C GLN A 89 -15.93 19.62 12.62
N ILE A 90 -17.25 19.86 12.53
CA ILE A 90 -18.26 18.83 12.25
C ILE A 90 -18.08 18.23 10.86
N ASN A 91 -17.79 19.04 9.85
CA ASN A 91 -17.60 18.55 8.48
C ASN A 91 -16.29 17.75 8.35
N PHE A 92 -15.20 18.20 8.98
CA PHE A 92 -13.97 17.41 9.10
C PHE A 92 -14.26 16.09 9.83
N ALA A 93 -14.86 16.14 11.02
CA ALA A 93 -15.20 14.93 11.76
C ALA A 93 -16.06 13.98 10.94
N ARG A 94 -17.14 14.44 10.29
CA ARG A 94 -17.99 13.59 9.44
C ARG A 94 -17.24 12.98 8.27
N ALA A 95 -16.43 13.77 7.56
CA ALA A 95 -15.76 13.32 6.35
C ALA A 95 -14.67 12.27 6.65
N PHE A 96 -14.07 12.32 7.83
CA PHE A 96 -13.14 11.30 8.30
C PHE A 96 -13.83 10.15 9.06
N CYS A 97 -14.93 10.37 9.78
CA CYS A 97 -15.69 9.31 10.47
C CYS A 97 -16.37 8.35 9.48
N GLN A 98 -16.73 8.80 8.28
CA GLN A 98 -17.23 7.92 7.20
C GLN A 98 -16.16 6.95 6.67
N ASN A 99 -14.94 7.06 7.17
CA ASN A 99 -13.73 6.49 6.63
C ASN A 99 -12.98 5.79 7.80
N PRO A 100 -13.22 4.49 8.05
CA PRO A 100 -13.08 3.80 9.36
C PRO A 100 -11.65 3.63 9.91
N TRP A 101 -10.67 4.36 9.39
CA TRP A 101 -9.24 4.14 9.67
C TRP A 101 -8.69 5.08 10.75
N TYR A 102 -9.54 5.93 11.34
CA TYR A 102 -9.12 6.94 12.33
C TYR A 102 -10.09 7.08 13.50
N GLN A 103 -9.51 7.29 14.68
CA GLN A 103 -10.19 7.91 15.81
C GLN A 103 -9.87 9.40 15.81
N ILE A 104 -10.89 10.23 15.63
CA ILE A 104 -10.74 11.69 15.67
C ILE A 104 -11.26 12.21 16.99
N GLU A 105 -10.39 12.93 17.69
CA GLU A 105 -10.76 13.66 18.88
C GLU A 105 -10.62 15.15 18.64
N LEU A 106 -11.75 15.83 18.66
CA LEU A 106 -11.81 17.29 18.58
C LEU A 106 -11.47 17.85 19.95
N ALA A 107 -10.28 18.44 20.10
CA ALA A 107 -9.91 19.15 21.31
C ALA A 107 -10.36 20.62 21.23
N SER A 108 -11.23 21.04 22.15
CA SER A 108 -11.56 22.46 22.36
C SER A 108 -10.69 23.03 23.47
N GLN A 109 -10.09 24.21 23.26
CA GLN A 109 -9.21 24.85 24.24
C GLN A 109 -9.91 25.33 25.53
N LYS A 110 -11.24 25.22 25.64
CA LYS A 110 -11.97 25.54 26.86
C LYS A 110 -12.69 24.31 27.42
N ASN A 111 -12.10 23.76 28.48
CA ASN A 111 -12.53 22.76 29.46
C ASN A 111 -13.83 21.95 29.21
N THR A 112 -13.66 20.64 29.38
CA THR A 112 -14.68 19.64 29.79
C THR A 112 -15.87 19.42 28.85
N LEU A 113 -15.60 18.86 27.67
CA LEU A 113 -16.48 17.85 27.04
C LEU A 113 -15.75 17.24 25.84
N SER A 114 -14.87 16.28 26.11
CA SER A 114 -14.52 15.26 25.12
C SER A 114 -15.77 14.42 24.89
N LYS A 115 -16.68 14.88 24.03
CA LYS A 115 -17.75 14.02 23.54
C LYS A 115 -17.13 13.12 22.49
N THR A 116 -16.65 11.95 22.91
CA THR A 116 -16.28 10.87 22.00
C THR A 116 -17.51 10.55 21.17
N ILE A 117 -17.49 10.92 19.89
CA ILE A 117 -18.55 10.50 18.96
C ILE A 117 -18.21 9.06 18.59
N GLU A 118 -18.60 8.11 19.44
CA GLU A 118 -18.55 6.69 19.11
C GLU A 118 -19.61 6.39 18.05
N TYR A 119 -19.20 6.33 16.79
CA TYR A 119 -20.00 5.68 15.76
C TYR A 119 -19.65 4.19 15.79
N LYS A 120 -20.53 3.35 16.35
CA LYS A 120 -20.39 1.89 16.29
C LYS A 120 -20.53 1.43 14.83
N GLY A 121 -19.40 1.27 14.15
CA GLY A 121 -19.31 0.75 12.80
C GLY A 121 -18.14 -0.23 12.68
N TYR A 122 -18.48 -1.53 12.70
CA TYR A 122 -17.63 -2.70 12.44
C TYR A 122 -16.35 -2.81 13.27
N GLU A 123 -16.44 -3.59 14.35
CA GLU A 123 -15.28 -4.21 15.01
C GLU A 123 -14.53 -5.07 14.00
N TRP A 124 -13.31 -4.67 13.63
CA TRP A 124 -12.32 -5.57 13.10
C TRP A 124 -11.28 -5.82 14.18
N VAL A 125 -11.19 -7.09 14.57
CA VAL A 125 -10.19 -7.61 15.50
C VAL A 125 -8.82 -7.44 14.86
N ASN A 126 -8.05 -6.54 15.46
CA ASN A 126 -6.65 -6.26 15.22
C ASN A 126 -5.80 -7.53 15.49
N PRO A 127 -4.99 -8.05 14.54
CA PRO A 127 -4.01 -9.08 14.87
C PRO A 127 -2.61 -8.58 14.57
N ILE A 128 -2.15 -7.55 15.30
CA ILE A 128 -0.78 -7.56 15.81
C ILE A 128 -0.85 -7.13 17.28
N ALA A 129 -0.93 -8.13 18.15
CA ALA A 129 -0.63 -7.95 19.57
C ALA A 129 0.87 -7.66 19.71
N THR A 130 1.27 -6.41 19.49
CA THR A 130 2.41 -5.85 20.21
C THR A 130 1.84 -5.02 21.33
N SER A 131 1.89 -5.58 22.54
CA SER A 131 1.73 -4.86 23.80
C SER A 131 2.80 -3.77 23.89
N THR A 132 2.55 -2.63 23.25
CA THR A 132 3.28 -1.40 23.49
C THR A 132 2.24 -0.34 23.79
N ASN A 133 2.13 0.02 25.08
CA ASN A 133 1.37 1.16 25.59
C ASN A 133 2.00 2.47 25.08
N HIS A 134 1.96 2.70 23.77
CA HIS A 134 2.36 3.95 23.16
C HIS A 134 1.13 4.49 22.43
N GLU A 135 0.40 5.39 23.10
CA GLU A 135 -0.58 6.25 22.43
C GLU A 135 0.19 7.20 21.52
N TYR A 136 0.31 6.86 20.24
CA TYR A 136 0.84 7.79 19.25
C TYR A 136 -0.26 8.80 18.94
N SER A 137 0.00 10.09 19.14
CA SER A 137 -0.95 11.16 18.82
C SER A 137 -0.34 12.12 17.80
N HIS A 138 -1.04 12.36 16.71
CA HIS A 138 -0.69 13.39 15.73
C HIS A 138 -1.52 14.63 15.98
N LYS A 139 -0.93 15.80 15.72
CA LYS A 139 -1.59 17.09 15.88
C LYS A 139 -1.93 17.67 14.51
N LEU A 140 -3.20 18.05 14.32
CA LEU A 140 -3.68 18.79 13.16
C LEU A 140 -3.91 20.25 13.53
N TYR A 141 -3.07 21.11 12.99
CA TYR A 141 -3.29 22.54 13.06
C TYR A 141 -4.12 22.94 11.86
N LEU A 142 -5.25 23.55 12.15
CA LEU A 142 -6.11 24.15 11.15
C LEU A 142 -6.05 25.65 11.36
N ASN A 143 -5.54 26.38 10.38
CA ASN A 143 -5.60 27.84 10.40
C ASN A 143 -6.50 28.29 9.25
N VAL A 144 -7.60 28.98 9.55
CA VAL A 144 -8.52 29.50 8.53
C VAL A 144 -8.31 31.00 8.46
N GLY A 145 -7.32 31.44 7.68
CA GLY A 145 -7.00 32.87 7.55
C GLY A 145 -8.10 33.66 6.84
N MET A 146 -8.05 34.98 7.07
CA MET A 146 -8.93 36.07 6.59
C MET A 146 -10.21 35.63 5.89
N ILE A 147 -11.32 35.71 6.62
CA ILE A 147 -12.66 35.62 6.07
C ILE A 147 -13.16 37.02 5.72
N GLU A 148 -13.06 37.39 4.45
CA GLU A 148 -13.70 38.63 3.99
C GLU A 148 -15.17 38.36 3.66
N SER A 149 -16.07 39.04 4.38
CA SER A 149 -17.50 39.02 4.07
C SER A 149 -17.90 40.35 3.43
N LYS A 150 -18.28 40.30 2.16
CA LYS A 150 -18.84 41.45 1.44
C LYS A 150 -20.35 41.28 1.33
N THR A 151 -21.07 42.17 1.99
CA THR A 151 -22.54 42.24 1.95
C THR A 151 -22.97 43.32 0.96
N SER A 152 -23.63 42.94 -0.12
CA SER A 152 -24.45 43.86 -0.92
C SER A 152 -25.91 43.77 -0.44
N GLN A 153 -26.82 44.61 -0.97
CA GLN A 153 -28.24 44.62 -0.57
C GLN A 153 -28.96 43.25 -0.74
N SER A 154 -28.36 42.28 -1.44
CA SER A 154 -28.96 40.96 -1.69
C SER A 154 -27.98 39.78 -1.71
N GLU A 155 -26.68 39.97 -1.45
CA GLU A 155 -25.68 38.90 -1.60
C GLU A 155 -24.61 38.95 -0.51
N ILE A 156 -24.25 37.78 0.01
CA ILE A 156 -23.09 37.58 0.88
C ILE A 156 -22.05 36.81 0.06
N GLN A 157 -20.90 37.45 -0.16
CA GLN A 157 -19.69 36.78 -0.64
C GLN A 157 -18.77 36.52 0.56
N ILE A 158 -18.25 35.31 0.64
CA ILE A 158 -17.27 34.90 1.64
C ILE A 158 -16.02 34.41 0.91
N ASP A 159 -14.90 35.07 1.15
CA ASP A 159 -13.57 34.66 0.70
C ASP A 159 -12.79 34.15 1.92
N ALA A 160 -12.01 33.07 1.79
CA ALA A 160 -11.24 32.47 2.88
C ALA A 160 -9.94 31.83 2.40
N THR A 161 -8.99 31.70 3.32
CA THR A 161 -7.78 30.89 3.17
C THR A 161 -7.78 29.77 4.21
N LEU A 162 -7.29 28.58 3.86
CA LEU A 162 -7.22 27.46 4.78
C LEU A 162 -5.85 26.81 4.72
N SER A 163 -5.11 26.85 5.82
CA SER A 163 -3.88 26.07 5.98
C SER A 163 -4.11 24.90 6.92
N ILE A 164 -3.52 23.77 6.55
CA ILE A 164 -3.63 22.51 7.27
C ILE A 164 -2.24 21.96 7.47
N LEU A 165 -1.88 21.74 8.73
CA LEU A 165 -0.59 21.20 9.14
C LEU A 165 -0.81 19.95 9.99
N LEU A 166 -0.25 18.82 9.56
CA LEU A 166 -0.20 17.56 10.29
C LEU A 166 1.21 17.37 10.86
N LEU A 167 1.30 17.20 12.17
CA LEU A 167 2.54 16.86 12.88
C LEU A 167 2.55 15.41 13.32
N ASP A 168 3.74 14.82 13.37
CA ASP A 168 4.01 13.52 13.99
C ASP A 168 3.99 13.60 15.54
N PRO A 169 4.11 12.46 16.25
CA PRO A 169 4.12 12.46 17.72
C PRO A 169 5.33 13.20 18.31
N GLN A 170 6.39 13.41 17.53
CA GLN A 170 7.58 14.18 17.90
C GLN A 170 7.40 15.68 17.58
N GLY A 171 6.26 16.09 17.02
CA GLY A 171 5.98 17.46 16.61
C GLY A 171 6.59 17.84 15.26
N LYS A 172 7.13 16.89 14.50
CA LYS A 172 7.70 17.13 13.17
C LYS A 172 6.61 17.16 12.12
N GLU A 173 6.73 18.06 11.17
CA GLU A 173 5.76 18.24 10.08
C GLU A 173 5.77 17.04 9.13
N VAL A 174 4.59 16.42 8.95
CA VAL A 174 4.39 15.28 8.04
C VAL A 174 3.63 15.70 6.80
N TYR A 175 2.76 16.71 6.91
CA TYR A 175 1.98 17.22 5.79
C TYR A 175 1.56 18.67 6.03
N ILE A 176 1.76 19.51 5.02
CA ILE A 176 1.29 20.89 4.98
C ILE A 176 0.50 21.07 3.70
N ARG A 177 -0.65 21.74 3.79
CA ARG A 177 -1.37 22.22 2.63
C ARG A 177 -1.99 23.58 2.90
N LEU A 178 -1.67 24.52 2.03
CA LEU A 178 -2.32 25.81 1.95
C LEU A 178 -3.35 25.79 0.81
N LEU A 179 -4.57 26.24 1.10
CA LEU A 179 -5.69 26.35 0.18
C LEU A 179 -6.13 27.80 0.15
N GLU A 180 -5.68 28.52 -0.88
CA GLU A 180 -6.00 29.92 -1.10
C GLU A 180 -7.20 30.09 -2.05
N GLY A 181 -7.78 31.28 -2.05
CA GLY A 181 -8.84 31.65 -3.01
C GLY A 181 -10.15 30.88 -2.83
N LEU A 182 -10.44 30.37 -1.63
CA LEU A 182 -11.73 29.75 -1.35
C LEU A 182 -12.78 30.86 -1.34
N SER A 183 -13.72 30.84 -2.29
CA SER A 183 -14.78 31.84 -2.38
C SER A 183 -16.14 31.17 -2.59
N THR A 184 -17.16 31.64 -1.88
CA THR A 184 -18.55 31.24 -2.11
C THR A 184 -19.47 32.44 -1.99
N LYS A 185 -20.59 32.40 -2.72
CA LYS A 185 -21.63 33.42 -2.69
C LYS A 185 -23.00 32.82 -2.39
N GLU A 186 -23.82 33.54 -1.63
CA GLU A 186 -25.22 33.16 -1.40
C GLU A 186 -26.10 34.42 -1.33
N THR A 187 -27.24 34.37 -2.01
CA THR A 187 -28.20 35.49 -2.04
C THR A 187 -29.09 35.49 -0.79
N ILE A 188 -29.20 36.64 -0.13
CA ILE A 188 -30.10 36.86 1.01
C ILE A 188 -31.51 37.17 0.48
N ARG A 189 -32.54 36.52 1.03
CA ARG A 189 -33.94 36.93 0.81
C ARG A 189 -34.37 37.87 1.93
N SER A 190 -34.97 39.01 1.57
CA SER A 190 -35.19 40.17 2.46
C SER A 190 -36.11 39.96 3.68
N ASN A 191 -36.78 38.80 3.82
CA ASN A 191 -37.73 38.51 4.91
C ASN A 191 -37.34 37.28 5.75
N GLN A 192 -36.05 36.95 5.85
CA GLN A 192 -35.63 35.76 6.57
C GLN A 192 -35.55 35.95 8.09
N SER A 193 -36.11 34.99 8.81
CA SER A 193 -36.03 34.86 10.27
C SER A 193 -34.58 34.68 10.74
N GLN A 194 -34.29 34.98 12.03
CA GLN A 194 -32.96 34.75 12.62
C GLN A 194 -32.47 33.30 12.44
N TRP A 195 -33.38 32.32 12.52
CA TRP A 195 -33.08 30.91 12.27
C TRP A 195 -32.65 30.64 10.82
N GLU A 196 -33.29 31.28 9.85
CA GLU A 196 -32.90 31.15 8.43
C GLU A 196 -31.53 31.77 8.17
N ASN A 197 -31.17 32.86 8.86
CA ASN A 197 -29.83 33.44 8.80
C ASN A 197 -28.77 32.47 9.35
N MET A 198 -29.01 31.84 10.50
CA MET A 198 -28.09 30.85 11.05
C MET A 198 -27.92 29.62 10.12
N CYS A 199 -29.02 29.14 9.54
CA CYS A 199 -29.01 28.07 8.53
C CYS A 199 -28.28 28.48 7.24
N MET A 200 -28.31 29.76 6.87
CA MET A 200 -27.61 30.30 5.71
C MET A 200 -26.09 30.30 5.95
N HIS A 201 -25.63 30.76 7.12
CA HIS A 201 -24.22 30.69 7.49
C HIS A 201 -23.69 29.24 7.50
N TYR A 202 -24.48 28.28 8.01
CA TYR A 202 -24.15 26.85 7.94
C TYR A 202 -23.95 26.37 6.50
N ARG A 203 -24.87 26.72 5.59
CA ARG A 203 -24.79 26.35 4.16
C ARG A 203 -23.57 26.96 3.47
N LEU A 204 -23.30 28.24 3.73
CA LEU A 204 -22.13 28.96 3.23
C LEU A 204 -20.83 28.29 3.68
N ALA A 205 -20.70 28.02 4.99
CA ALA A 205 -19.54 27.33 5.54
C ALA A 205 -19.34 25.95 4.90
N LYS A 206 -20.43 25.18 4.74
CA LYS A 206 -20.37 23.87 4.09
C LYS A 206 -19.93 23.98 2.63
N LYS A 207 -20.49 24.91 1.84
CA LYS A 207 -20.09 25.13 0.44
C LYS A 207 -18.62 25.54 0.31
N LEU A 208 -18.17 26.42 1.19
CA LEU A 208 -16.80 26.97 1.19
C LEU A 208 -15.78 25.88 1.53
N PHE A 209 -16.01 25.14 2.62
CA PHE A 209 -14.99 24.23 3.16
C PHE A 209 -15.11 22.79 2.66
N GLN A 210 -16.26 22.32 2.21
CA GLN A 210 -16.41 20.91 1.79
C GLN A 210 -15.46 20.49 0.65
N PRO A 211 -15.25 21.30 -0.42
CA PRO A 211 -14.28 20.98 -1.47
C PRO A 211 -12.84 20.96 -0.94
N ALA A 212 -12.49 21.93 -0.09
CA ALA A 212 -11.18 22.04 0.56
C ALA A 212 -10.88 20.82 1.46
N ILE A 213 -11.83 20.45 2.31
CA ILE A 213 -11.78 19.27 3.17
C ILE A 213 -11.63 18.01 2.33
N LYS A 214 -12.43 17.88 1.26
CA LYS A 214 -12.36 16.73 0.36
C LYS A 214 -10.99 16.63 -0.30
N ALA A 215 -10.42 17.74 -0.75
CA ALA A 215 -9.10 17.76 -1.36
C ALA A 215 -8.02 17.31 -0.36
N VAL A 216 -8.11 17.75 0.90
CA VAL A 216 -7.18 17.36 1.96
C VAL A 216 -7.32 15.88 2.27
N ILE A 217 -8.55 15.38 2.42
CA ILE A 217 -8.82 13.95 2.57
C ILE A 217 -8.24 13.19 1.38
N ASP A 218 -8.45 13.65 0.16
CA ASP A 218 -7.94 13.01 -1.05
C ASP A 218 -6.40 12.97 -1.13
N ASP A 219 -5.70 13.87 -0.41
CA ASP A 219 -4.24 13.95 -0.31
C ASP A 219 -3.67 13.07 0.81
N ILE A 220 -4.36 13.00 1.95
CA ILE A 220 -3.89 12.30 3.15
C ILE A 220 -4.51 10.92 3.32
N TYR A 221 -5.61 10.62 2.63
CA TYR A 221 -6.37 9.38 2.83
C TYR A 221 -5.96 8.32 1.81
N PRO A 222 -5.85 7.05 2.21
CA PRO A 222 -5.46 6.01 1.30
C PRO A 222 -6.55 5.79 0.26
N ARG A 223 -6.17 5.77 -1.02
CA ARG A 223 -7.13 5.48 -2.08
C ARG A 223 -7.25 3.97 -2.25
N LYS A 224 -8.48 3.46 -2.25
CA LYS A 224 -8.75 2.09 -2.70
C LYS A 224 -8.55 2.02 -4.20
N ILE A 225 -7.50 1.33 -4.64
CA ILE A 225 -7.24 1.10 -6.05
C ILE A 225 -7.57 -0.35 -6.36
N LYS A 226 -8.40 -0.58 -7.38
CA LYS A 226 -8.57 -1.91 -7.96
C LYS A 226 -7.25 -2.27 -8.64
N HIS A 227 -6.59 -3.29 -8.13
CA HIS A 227 -5.33 -3.74 -8.68
C HIS A 227 -5.28 -5.25 -8.73
N VAL A 228 -4.48 -5.75 -9.67
CA VAL A 228 -4.32 -7.18 -9.89
C VAL A 228 -3.31 -7.73 -8.87
N MET A 229 -3.78 -8.62 -8.01
CA MET A 229 -2.96 -9.40 -7.10
C MET A 229 -2.27 -10.52 -7.87
N SER A 230 -0.96 -10.63 -7.67
CA SER A 230 -0.18 -11.77 -8.13
C SER A 230 -0.12 -12.82 -7.03
N ILE A 231 -1.02 -13.79 -7.08
CA ILE A 231 -1.03 -14.91 -6.14
C ILE A 231 -0.20 -16.04 -6.75
N HIS A 232 0.90 -16.40 -6.10
CA HIS A 232 1.79 -17.47 -6.55
C HIS A 232 1.28 -18.83 -6.07
N ASP A 233 1.25 -19.83 -6.97
CA ASP A 233 0.65 -21.13 -6.69
C ASP A 233 1.50 -22.04 -5.81
N ASN A 234 2.82 -21.92 -5.90
CA ASN A 234 3.76 -22.73 -5.11
C ASN A 234 3.91 -22.27 -3.64
N ALA A 235 3.10 -21.31 -3.20
CA ALA A 235 3.08 -20.82 -1.83
C ALA A 235 2.24 -21.73 -0.91
N ASP A 236 2.24 -21.43 0.38
CA ASP A 236 1.36 -22.04 1.36
C ASP A 236 -0.11 -21.96 0.91
N ILE A 237 -0.77 -23.13 0.88
CA ILE A 237 -2.11 -23.29 0.32
C ILE A 237 -3.13 -22.46 1.12
N ARG A 238 -3.01 -22.44 2.45
CA ARG A 238 -3.94 -21.72 3.32
C ARG A 238 -3.76 -20.22 3.19
N GLY A 239 -2.52 -19.74 3.23
CA GLY A 239 -2.19 -18.34 2.94
C GLY A 239 -2.74 -17.90 1.59
N ARG A 240 -2.60 -18.74 0.56
CA ARG A 240 -3.13 -18.48 -0.78
C ARG A 240 -4.65 -18.31 -0.80
N TYR A 241 -5.39 -19.19 -0.12
CA TYR A 241 -6.85 -19.08 -0.02
C TYR A 241 -7.28 -17.83 0.76
N LEU A 242 -6.57 -17.48 1.83
CA LEU A 242 -6.84 -16.26 2.61
C LEU A 242 -6.59 -14.99 1.79
N LEU A 243 -5.54 -14.94 0.97
CA LEU A 243 -5.32 -13.86 -0.01
C LEU A 243 -6.47 -13.75 -1.00
N ALA A 244 -6.91 -14.87 -1.58
CA ALA A 244 -8.02 -14.89 -2.52
C ALA A 244 -9.34 -14.40 -1.87
N ALA A 245 -9.54 -14.76 -0.60
CA ALA A 245 -10.65 -14.30 0.24
C ALA A 245 -10.50 -12.86 0.76
N LYS A 246 -9.37 -12.19 0.49
CA LYS A 246 -9.04 -10.82 0.96
C LYS A 246 -8.92 -10.70 2.49
N ALA A 247 -8.66 -11.82 3.17
CA ALA A 247 -8.34 -11.89 4.59
C ALA A 247 -6.83 -11.66 4.79
N PHE A 248 -6.36 -10.44 4.47
CA PHE A 248 -4.93 -10.12 4.40
C PHE A 248 -4.18 -10.27 5.73
N PRO A 249 -4.72 -9.83 6.89
CA PRO A 249 -4.03 -10.01 8.17
C PRO A 249 -3.83 -11.48 8.54
N GLU A 250 -4.88 -12.30 8.40
CA GLU A 250 -4.84 -13.73 8.67
C GLU A 250 -3.90 -14.44 7.70
N SER A 251 -3.96 -14.06 6.42
CA SER A 251 -3.03 -14.55 5.40
C SER A 251 -1.58 -14.26 5.77
N LEU A 252 -1.28 -13.04 6.21
CA LEU A 252 0.06 -12.62 6.58
C LEU A 252 0.59 -13.44 7.76
N ALA A 253 -0.23 -13.62 8.80
CA ALA A 253 0.14 -14.44 9.96
C ALA A 253 0.43 -15.90 9.58
N HIS A 254 -0.42 -16.50 8.73
CA HIS A 254 -0.23 -17.86 8.27
C HIS A 254 1.01 -18.03 7.37
N ILE A 255 1.21 -17.13 6.40
CA ILE A 255 2.37 -17.18 5.51
C ILE A 255 3.68 -16.96 6.29
N ALA A 256 3.69 -16.09 7.31
CA ALA A 256 4.86 -15.89 8.18
C ALA A 256 5.34 -17.20 8.84
N GLU A 257 4.39 -17.96 9.42
CA GLU A 257 4.72 -19.22 10.07
C GLU A 257 5.17 -20.28 9.04
N ALA A 258 4.53 -20.32 7.87
CA ALA A 258 4.95 -21.20 6.78
C ALA A 258 6.37 -20.89 6.29
N ILE A 259 6.73 -19.61 6.11
CA ILE A 259 8.08 -19.16 5.75
C ILE A 259 9.07 -19.65 6.81
N LYS A 260 8.79 -19.40 8.09
CA LYS A 260 9.67 -19.79 9.20
C LYS A 260 9.93 -21.30 9.24
N GLN A 261 8.92 -22.11 8.97
CA GLN A 261 9.08 -23.58 8.89
C GLN A 261 9.91 -24.00 7.67
N LYS A 262 9.61 -23.44 6.49
CA LYS A 262 10.36 -23.74 5.26
C LYS A 262 11.81 -23.26 5.33
N GLU A 263 12.10 -22.14 5.99
CA GLU A 263 13.46 -21.65 6.22
C GLU A 263 14.27 -22.62 7.10
N ARG A 264 13.65 -23.19 8.15
CA ARG A 264 14.30 -24.23 8.98
C ARG A 264 14.67 -25.46 8.15
N ILE A 265 13.73 -25.95 7.34
CA ILE A 265 13.95 -27.09 6.45
C ILE A 265 15.04 -26.77 5.43
N TYR A 266 15.04 -25.57 4.85
CA TYR A 266 16.07 -25.12 3.92
C TYR A 266 17.46 -25.09 4.56
N VAL A 267 17.60 -24.57 5.79
CA VAL A 267 18.88 -24.55 6.51
C VAL A 267 19.39 -25.97 6.75
N GLU A 268 18.52 -26.90 7.13
CA GLU A 268 18.88 -28.31 7.30
C GLU A 268 19.34 -28.95 5.98
N GLN A 269 18.58 -28.76 4.90
CA GLN A 269 18.91 -29.26 3.55
C GLN A 269 20.24 -28.69 3.06
N LYS A 270 20.44 -27.37 3.19
CA LYS A 270 21.69 -26.70 2.84
C LYS A 270 22.87 -27.29 3.60
N ASN A 271 22.74 -27.51 4.91
CA ASN A 271 23.81 -28.09 5.71
C ASN A 271 24.12 -29.54 5.30
N ASN A 272 23.11 -30.32 4.94
CA ASN A 272 23.31 -31.68 4.44
C ASN A 272 24.02 -31.69 3.09
N ILE A 273 23.63 -30.82 2.14
CA ILE A 273 24.32 -30.64 0.86
C ILE A 273 25.78 -30.25 1.11
N LEU A 274 26.04 -29.28 1.99
CA LEU A 274 27.40 -28.85 2.32
C LEU A 274 28.27 -30.00 2.85
N ARG A 275 27.73 -30.84 3.75
CA ARG A 275 28.45 -32.02 4.26
C ARG A 275 28.73 -33.06 3.18
N GLN A 276 27.75 -33.34 2.31
CA GLN A 276 27.91 -34.29 1.21
C GLN A 276 29.00 -33.83 0.25
N TYR A 277 28.97 -32.56 -0.17
CA TYR A 277 29.96 -32.01 -1.09
C TYR A 277 31.34 -31.87 -0.45
N GLN A 278 31.45 -31.60 0.85
CA GLN A 278 32.72 -31.68 1.58
C GLN A 278 33.34 -33.07 1.53
N GLN A 279 32.53 -34.14 1.60
CA GLN A 279 33.03 -35.51 1.48
C GLN A 279 33.47 -35.80 0.04
N LEU A 280 32.66 -35.40 -0.96
CA LEU A 280 33.02 -35.56 -2.38
C LEU A 280 34.31 -34.81 -2.75
N GLU A 281 34.51 -33.60 -2.20
CA GLU A 281 35.74 -32.83 -2.39
C GLU A 281 36.96 -33.56 -1.79
N LYS A 282 36.83 -34.18 -0.60
CA LYS A 282 37.89 -35.01 0.01
C LYS A 282 38.20 -36.24 -0.85
N ASP A 283 37.16 -36.96 -1.27
CA ASP A 283 37.31 -38.17 -2.09
C ASP A 283 38.00 -37.83 -3.42
N LEU A 284 37.63 -36.71 -4.05
CA LEU A 284 38.26 -36.21 -5.27
C LEU A 284 39.76 -35.90 -5.09
N VAL A 285 40.14 -35.29 -3.97
CA VAL A 285 41.55 -35.04 -3.60
C VAL A 285 42.30 -36.36 -3.45
N THR A 286 41.70 -37.37 -2.80
CA THR A 286 42.37 -38.67 -2.60
C THR A 286 42.57 -39.46 -3.90
N GLN A 287 41.67 -39.30 -4.87
CA GLN A 287 41.75 -39.97 -6.17
C GLN A 287 42.75 -39.29 -7.12
N SER A 288 42.93 -37.98 -7.00
CA SER A 288 43.73 -37.19 -7.93
C SER A 288 45.15 -37.02 -7.40
N ARG A 289 46.08 -37.89 -7.83
CA ARG A 289 47.47 -37.92 -7.35
C ARG A 289 48.37 -36.75 -7.84
N SER A 290 47.91 -35.90 -8.76
CA SER A 290 48.61 -34.66 -9.14
C SER A 290 47.65 -33.57 -9.61
N ASP A 291 48.10 -32.31 -9.49
CA ASP A 291 47.40 -31.07 -9.82
C ASP A 291 47.25 -30.87 -11.35
N ASN A 292 46.52 -31.80 -12.00
CA ASN A 292 46.30 -31.79 -13.45
C ASN A 292 45.03 -31.01 -13.83
N GLU A 293 44.95 -30.58 -15.09
CA GLU A 293 43.84 -29.76 -15.61
C GLU A 293 42.46 -30.41 -15.43
N ASP A 294 42.36 -31.74 -15.60
CA ASP A 294 41.16 -32.55 -15.36
C ASP A 294 40.65 -32.47 -13.90
N TYR A 295 41.56 -32.43 -12.91
CA TYR A 295 41.19 -32.26 -11.50
C TYR A 295 40.58 -30.87 -11.23
N ARG A 296 41.16 -29.82 -11.83
CA ARG A 296 40.66 -28.45 -11.70
C ARG A 296 39.26 -28.32 -12.29
N GLU A 297 39.02 -28.91 -13.44
CA GLU A 297 37.72 -28.90 -14.10
C GLU A 297 36.65 -29.64 -13.27
N LYS A 298 36.96 -30.85 -12.79
CA LYS A 298 36.05 -31.62 -11.91
C LYS A 298 35.67 -30.85 -10.66
N ARG A 299 36.62 -30.16 -10.02
CA ARG A 299 36.37 -29.34 -8.83
C ARG A 299 35.46 -28.13 -9.14
N ILE A 300 35.66 -27.47 -10.29
CA ILE A 300 34.80 -26.35 -10.73
C ILE A 300 33.37 -26.85 -10.97
N ASN A 301 33.23 -27.98 -11.67
CA ASN A 301 31.92 -28.58 -11.95
C ASN A 301 31.20 -29.01 -10.66
N LEU A 302 31.93 -29.60 -9.72
CA LEU A 302 31.40 -29.96 -8.41
C LEU A 302 30.92 -28.72 -7.62
N SER A 303 31.68 -27.62 -7.65
CA SER A 303 31.26 -26.35 -7.02
C SER A 303 30.00 -25.78 -7.66
N LYS A 304 29.88 -25.83 -8.99
CA LYS A 304 28.68 -25.39 -9.72
C LYS A 304 27.45 -26.24 -9.37
N GLN A 305 27.60 -27.56 -9.28
CA GLN A 305 26.51 -28.46 -8.90
C GLN A 305 26.04 -28.20 -7.46
N LYS A 306 26.98 -28.00 -6.53
CA LYS A 306 26.69 -27.62 -5.14
C LYS A 306 25.84 -26.35 -5.06
N GLU A 307 26.24 -25.31 -5.78
CA GLU A 307 25.51 -24.04 -5.81
C GLU A 307 24.09 -24.22 -6.39
N LEU A 308 23.98 -24.98 -7.48
CA LEU A 308 22.70 -25.27 -8.13
C LEU A 308 21.73 -26.04 -7.22
N GLU A 309 22.22 -27.00 -6.45
CA GLU A 309 21.39 -27.73 -5.48
C GLU A 309 20.92 -26.84 -4.32
N ILE A 310 21.80 -25.97 -3.81
CA ILE A 310 21.44 -25.00 -2.75
C ILE A 310 20.40 -24.02 -3.28
N ASP A 311 20.58 -23.50 -4.49
CA ASP A 311 19.64 -22.59 -5.13
C ASP A 311 18.29 -23.26 -5.36
N HIS A 312 18.27 -24.51 -5.83
CA HIS A 312 17.04 -25.28 -6.03
C HIS A 312 16.28 -25.50 -4.71
N ALA A 313 16.99 -25.77 -3.62
CA ALA A 313 16.37 -25.88 -2.29
C ALA A 313 15.72 -24.55 -1.86
N ARG A 314 16.35 -23.40 -2.19
CA ARG A 314 15.85 -22.06 -1.88
C ARG A 314 14.62 -21.67 -2.71
N THR A 315 14.51 -22.13 -3.97
CA THR A 315 13.40 -21.79 -4.89
C THR A 315 12.02 -22.03 -4.28
N LYS A 316 11.88 -23.03 -3.39
CA LYS A 316 10.63 -23.36 -2.70
C LYS A 316 10.07 -22.25 -1.80
N LEU A 317 10.91 -21.32 -1.35
CA LEU A 317 10.51 -20.17 -0.53
C LEU A 317 9.95 -19.01 -1.37
N SER A 318 10.26 -18.97 -2.67
CA SER A 318 9.94 -17.81 -3.52
C SER A 318 8.44 -17.50 -3.58
N GLY A 319 7.60 -18.53 -3.67
CA GLY A 319 6.15 -18.37 -3.69
C GLY A 319 5.60 -17.76 -2.41
N ASP A 320 6.09 -18.17 -1.24
CA ASP A 320 5.64 -17.63 0.04
C ASP A 320 6.10 -16.19 0.23
N TYR A 321 7.35 -15.87 -0.12
CA TYR A 321 7.84 -14.50 -0.07
C TYR A 321 7.02 -13.57 -0.98
N ASN A 322 6.65 -14.02 -2.18
CA ASN A 322 5.77 -13.25 -3.09
C ASN A 322 4.38 -13.01 -2.46
N ASN A 323 3.77 -14.05 -1.90
CA ASN A 323 2.43 -13.94 -1.31
C ASN A 323 2.44 -13.13 -0.01
N TYR A 324 3.53 -13.20 0.76
CA TYR A 324 3.76 -12.34 1.92
C TYR A 324 3.89 -10.87 1.50
N GLY A 325 4.68 -10.59 0.46
CA GLY A 325 4.78 -9.25 -0.15
C GLY A 325 3.43 -8.74 -0.65
N THR A 326 2.61 -9.62 -1.24
CA THR A 326 1.25 -9.28 -1.70
C THR A 326 0.33 -8.92 -0.53
N ALA A 327 0.38 -9.68 0.57
CA ALA A 327 -0.39 -9.37 1.78
C ALA A 327 0.03 -8.03 2.39
N LEU A 328 1.34 -7.78 2.49
CA LEU A 328 1.90 -6.53 2.98
C LEU A 328 1.50 -5.34 2.10
N GLU A 329 1.57 -5.48 0.78
CA GLU A 329 1.16 -4.45 -0.17
C GLU A 329 -0.33 -4.11 -0.02
N ALA A 330 -1.19 -5.13 0.12
CA ALA A 330 -2.62 -4.94 0.31
C ALA A 330 -2.95 -4.19 1.61
N LEU A 331 -2.14 -4.39 2.65
CA LEU A 331 -2.23 -3.70 3.94
C LEU A 331 -1.54 -2.31 3.95
N GLY A 332 -0.89 -1.91 2.85
CA GLY A 332 -0.20 -0.63 2.74
C GLY A 332 1.24 -0.62 3.29
N PHE A 333 1.80 -1.76 3.69
CA PHE A 333 3.19 -1.90 4.16
C PHE A 333 4.18 -1.98 2.99
N ILE A 334 4.24 -0.93 2.18
CA ILE A 334 4.96 -0.91 0.89
C ILE A 334 6.45 -1.22 1.02
N ASP A 335 7.14 -0.65 2.01
CA ASP A 335 8.58 -0.90 2.20
C ASP A 335 8.88 -2.36 2.51
N GLN A 336 8.10 -2.96 3.41
CA GLN A 336 8.25 -4.37 3.75
C GLN A 336 7.87 -5.25 2.55
N ALA A 337 6.82 -4.87 1.81
CA ALA A 337 6.42 -5.59 0.60
C ALA A 337 7.56 -5.64 -0.42
N ILE A 338 8.24 -4.51 -0.67
CA ILE A 338 9.43 -4.44 -1.54
C ILE A 338 10.50 -5.41 -1.06
N THR A 339 10.86 -5.39 0.24
CA THR A 339 11.86 -6.31 0.80
C THR A 339 11.49 -7.78 0.59
N TYR A 340 10.22 -8.15 0.74
CA TYR A 340 9.78 -9.53 0.53
C TYR A 340 9.70 -9.91 -0.95
N TYR A 341 9.36 -8.99 -1.84
CA TYR A 341 9.48 -9.24 -3.28
C TYR A 341 10.95 -9.42 -3.70
N GLU A 342 11.90 -8.67 -3.13
CA GLU A 342 13.34 -8.89 -3.34
C GLU A 342 13.76 -10.28 -2.86
N LYS A 343 13.32 -10.70 -1.67
CA LYS A 343 13.56 -12.06 -1.18
C LYS A 343 13.00 -13.13 -2.13
N ALA A 344 11.81 -12.90 -2.68
CA ALA A 344 11.21 -13.82 -3.66
C ALA A 344 12.06 -13.92 -4.95
N ILE A 345 12.53 -12.79 -5.48
CA ILE A 345 13.38 -12.73 -6.68
C ILE A 345 14.76 -13.37 -6.43
N ASN A 346 15.33 -13.15 -5.25
CA ASN A 346 16.60 -13.77 -4.85
C ASN A 346 16.44 -15.29 -4.66
N ALA A 347 15.29 -15.74 -4.15
CA ALA A 347 14.98 -17.15 -4.01
C ALA A 347 14.75 -17.85 -5.37
N ASP A 348 14.05 -17.18 -6.28
CA ASP A 348 13.80 -17.63 -7.65
C ASP A 348 13.82 -16.44 -8.63
N PRO A 349 14.90 -16.27 -9.40
CA PRO A 349 15.00 -15.21 -10.39
C PRO A 349 13.92 -15.27 -11.49
N MET A 350 13.28 -16.44 -11.69
CA MET A 350 12.20 -16.66 -12.65
C MET A 350 10.81 -16.33 -12.10
N ASN A 351 10.70 -15.92 -10.83
CA ASN A 351 9.44 -15.46 -10.26
C ASN A 351 9.04 -14.08 -10.84
N TYR A 352 8.43 -14.14 -12.02
CA TYR A 352 8.03 -12.96 -12.80
C TYR A 352 6.99 -12.10 -12.07
N MET A 353 6.14 -12.74 -11.25
CA MET A 353 5.12 -12.06 -10.46
C MET A 353 5.75 -11.14 -9.40
N ALA A 354 6.72 -11.68 -8.65
CA ALA A 354 7.46 -10.90 -7.66
C ALA A 354 8.25 -9.76 -8.33
N ARG A 355 8.88 -10.03 -9.48
CA ARG A 355 9.60 -9.02 -10.27
C ARG A 355 8.68 -7.89 -10.74
N LEU A 356 7.51 -8.23 -11.28
CA LEU A 356 6.52 -7.25 -11.72
C LEU A 356 6.02 -6.40 -10.54
N ALA A 357 5.74 -7.04 -9.40
CA ALA A 357 5.30 -6.33 -8.20
C ALA A 357 6.39 -5.43 -7.62
N PHE A 358 7.63 -5.91 -7.56
CA PHE A 358 8.80 -5.14 -7.13
C PHE A 358 9.00 -3.90 -8.01
N HIS A 359 9.11 -4.05 -9.33
CA HIS A 359 9.32 -2.92 -10.24
C HIS A 359 8.20 -1.89 -10.15
N ARG A 360 6.95 -2.35 -10.04
CA ARG A 360 5.79 -1.49 -9.85
C ARG A 360 5.94 -0.65 -8.58
N LEU A 361 6.22 -1.28 -7.44
CA LEU A 361 6.32 -0.57 -6.16
C LEU A 361 7.52 0.38 -6.10
N VAL A 362 8.67 -0.03 -6.65
CA VAL A 362 9.86 0.83 -6.73
C VAL A 362 9.61 2.04 -7.64
N TYR A 363 8.97 1.83 -8.79
CA TYR A 363 8.59 2.92 -9.68
C TYR A 363 7.66 3.91 -8.97
N PHE A 364 6.60 3.41 -8.32
CA PHE A 364 5.67 4.26 -7.57
C PHE A 364 6.35 5.03 -6.44
N ARG A 365 7.24 4.38 -5.69
CA ARG A 365 8.00 5.05 -4.63
C ARG A 365 8.84 6.21 -5.17
N LYS A 366 9.52 5.99 -6.30
CA LYS A 366 10.35 7.01 -6.94
C LYS A 366 9.52 8.20 -7.44
N THR A 367 8.35 7.94 -8.05
CA THR A 367 7.46 9.02 -8.51
C THR A 367 6.87 9.82 -7.35
N SER A 368 6.42 9.15 -6.29
CA SER A 368 5.84 9.84 -5.13
C SER A 368 6.87 10.73 -4.42
N ASN A 369 8.11 10.27 -4.28
CA ASN A 369 9.17 11.07 -3.66
C ASN A 369 9.50 12.32 -4.50
N LYS A 370 9.53 12.19 -5.83
CA LYS A 370 9.79 13.33 -6.71
C LYS A 370 8.68 14.38 -6.66
N GLU A 371 7.42 13.94 -6.62
CA GLU A 371 6.27 14.85 -6.44
C GLU A 371 6.32 15.56 -5.09
N LEU A 372 6.71 14.86 -4.02
CA LEU A 372 6.89 15.42 -2.68
C LEU A 372 7.99 16.50 -2.63
N GLU A 373 9.14 16.25 -3.26
CA GLU A 373 10.24 17.22 -3.34
C GLU A 373 9.80 18.50 -4.07
N LEU A 374 9.13 18.38 -5.21
CA LEU A 374 8.63 19.53 -5.97
C LEU A 374 7.62 20.37 -5.18
N ILE A 375 6.69 19.71 -4.47
CA ILE A 375 5.71 20.40 -3.61
C ILE A 375 6.43 21.16 -2.49
N ARG A 376 7.46 20.55 -1.89
CA ARG A 376 8.22 21.20 -0.84
C ARG A 376 8.93 22.46 -1.34
N GLU A 377 9.61 22.37 -2.48
CA GLU A 377 10.31 23.52 -3.09
C GLU A 377 9.36 24.68 -3.40
N THR A 378 8.21 24.38 -4.02
CA THR A 378 7.19 25.41 -4.34
C THR A 378 6.59 26.05 -3.09
N THR A 379 6.38 25.27 -2.02
CA THR A 379 5.86 25.78 -0.74
C THR A 379 6.90 26.67 -0.04
N GLU A 380 8.16 26.26 -0.03
CA GLU A 380 9.26 27.06 0.54
C GLU A 380 9.45 28.38 -0.22
N GLN A 381 9.32 28.38 -1.55
CA GLN A 381 9.35 29.60 -2.36
C GLN A 381 8.19 30.54 -2.05
N SER A 382 6.95 30.02 -1.93
CA SER A 382 5.79 30.86 -1.59
C SER A 382 5.93 31.51 -0.21
N LEU A 383 6.46 30.78 0.78
CA LEU A 383 6.67 31.31 2.13
C LEU A 383 7.71 32.43 2.14
N ARG A 384 8.84 32.26 1.44
CA ARG A 384 9.87 33.32 1.34
C ARG A 384 9.34 34.60 0.71
N SER A 385 8.52 34.48 -0.33
CA SER A 385 7.92 35.65 -0.98
C SER A 385 6.94 36.42 -0.09
N GLN A 386 6.37 35.78 0.93
CA GLN A 386 5.49 36.41 1.91
C GLN A 386 6.26 37.15 3.00
N ASP A 387 7.44 36.67 3.39
CA ASP A 387 8.31 37.34 4.38
C ASP A 387 9.04 38.58 3.82
N GLU A 388 9.14 38.68 2.48
CA GLU A 388 9.78 39.81 1.79
C GLU A 388 8.81 40.98 1.47
N LEU A 389 7.50 40.81 1.73
CA LEU A 389 6.45 41.83 1.55
C LEU A 389 6.02 42.41 2.90
#